data_AF-A0A8X6QPP2-F1
#
_entry.id   AF-A0A8X6QPP2-F1
#
_cell.length_a   1.000
_cell.length_b   1.000
_cell.length_c   1.000
_cell.angle_alpha   90.00
_cell.angle_beta   90.00
_cell.angle_gamma   90.00
#
_symmetry.space_group_name_H-M   'P 1'
#
loop_
_entity.id
_entity.type
_entity.pdbx_description
1 polymer ?
#
loop_
_entity_poly.entity_id
_entity_poly.type
_entity_poly.pdbx_seq_one_letter_code
_entity_poly.pdbx_strand_id
1 'polypeptide(L)'
;ELKTKCQKPGENLQVLATDAERLMSLSYAGSTLDIWESLSSQYFVYTIRDENTQHLTRMMDAMYLKSALAYSIEYEATKTVSKTPDT
;
A
#
# COMPACT_ATOMS: atom_id res chain seq x y z
N GLU A 1 -2.20 -18.71 2.98
CA GLU A 1 -2.50 -18.14 1.66
C GLU A 1 -2.69 -16.63 1.76
N LEU A 2 -1.99 -15.87 0.92
CA LEU A 2 -1.98 -14.40 0.89
C LEU A 2 -3.19 -13.77 0.17
N LYS A 3 -4.22 -14.55 -0.14
CA LYS A 3 -5.04 -14.31 -1.35
C LYS A 3 -6.43 -13.68 -1.14
N THR A 4 -6.77 -13.13 0.03
CA THR A 4 -8.15 -12.66 0.28
C THR A 4 -8.33 -11.48 1.24
N LYS A 5 -7.26 -10.84 1.73
CA LYS A 5 -7.39 -9.72 2.68
C LYS A 5 -7.31 -8.38 1.96
N CYS A 6 -8.44 -7.71 1.80
CA CYS A 6 -8.48 -6.30 1.43
C CYS A 6 -8.52 -5.43 2.69
N GLN A 7 -7.98 -4.22 2.59
CA GLN A 7 -8.04 -3.18 3.61
C GLN A 7 -9.48 -3.00 4.11
N LYS A 8 -9.66 -3.02 5.43
CA LYS A 8 -10.98 -2.79 6.06
C LYS A 8 -11.39 -1.32 5.95
N PRO A 9 -12.70 -1.00 5.93
CA PRO A 9 -13.15 0.39 6.01
C PRO A 9 -12.62 1.07 7.27
N GLY A 10 -11.83 2.15 7.10
CA GLY A 10 -11.23 2.90 8.22
C GLY A 10 -9.90 2.35 8.75
N GLU A 11 -9.37 1.28 8.16
CA GLU A 11 -8.02 0.80 8.46
C GLU A 11 -6.98 1.75 7.86
N ASN A 12 -6.01 2.19 8.67
CA ASN A 12 -4.99 3.13 8.26
C ASN A 12 -3.96 2.45 7.32
N LEU A 13 -3.58 3.14 6.24
CA LEU A 13 -2.58 2.64 5.29
C LEU A 13 -1.24 2.29 5.95
N GLN A 14 -0.83 2.98 7.01
CA GLN A 14 0.39 2.64 7.77
C GLN A 14 0.26 1.28 8.47
N VAL A 15 -0.90 0.98 9.06
CA VAL A 15 -1.15 -0.31 9.70
C VAL A 15 -1.09 -1.44 8.66
N LEU A 16 -1.68 -1.20 7.48
CA LEU A 16 -1.62 -2.13 6.35
C LEU A 16 -0.19 -2.35 5.85
N ALA A 17 0.61 -1.28 5.73
CA ALA A 17 2.00 -1.37 5.32
C ALA A 17 2.86 -2.12 6.35
N THR A 18 2.67 -1.88 7.66
CA THR A 18 3.36 -2.63 8.71
C THR A 18 3.02 -4.12 8.70
N ASP A 19 1.76 -4.49 8.42
CA ASP A 19 1.36 -5.89 8.26
C ASP A 19 2.01 -6.53 7.02
N ALA A 20 2.05 -5.80 5.90
CA ALA A 20 2.70 -6.23 4.66
C ALA A 20 4.21 -6.41 4.83
N GLU A 21 4.89 -5.50 5.54
CA GLU A 21 6.31 -5.59 5.88
C GLU A 21 6.57 -6.84 6.73
N ARG A 22 5.86 -6.95 7.87
CA ARG A 22 6.02 -8.04 8.82
C ARG A 22 5.77 -9.40 8.19
N LEU A 23 4.73 -9.52 7.37
CA LEU A 23 4.37 -10.77 6.74
C LEU A 23 5.45 -11.23 5.74
N MET A 24 6.01 -10.30 4.96
CA MET A 24 7.07 -10.64 4.01
C MET A 24 8.39 -10.90 4.71
N SER A 25 8.76 -10.11 5.74
CA SER A 25 9.95 -10.39 6.53
C SER A 25 9.90 -11.77 7.19
N LEU A 26 8.73 -12.23 7.66
CA LEU A 26 8.57 -13.57 8.24
C LEU A 26 8.62 -14.68 7.20
N SER A 27 8.05 -14.45 6.01
CA SER A 27 7.96 -15.45 4.95
C SER A 27 9.25 -15.58 4.13
N TYR A 28 10.05 -14.51 4.08
CA TYR A 28 11.26 -14.37 3.27
C TYR A 28 12.48 -13.93 4.08
N ALA A 29 12.54 -14.25 5.38
CA ALA A 29 13.63 -13.88 6.30
C ALA A 29 15.04 -14.30 5.82
N GLY A 30 15.15 -15.26 4.90
CA GLY A 30 16.40 -15.75 4.31
C GLY A 30 16.73 -15.22 2.91
N SER A 31 15.93 -14.31 2.35
CA SER A 31 16.12 -13.72 1.02
C SER A 31 16.78 -12.33 1.09
N THR A 32 17.13 -11.75 -0.08
CA THR A 32 17.72 -10.41 -0.13
C THR A 32 16.68 -9.34 0.27
N LEU A 33 17.16 -8.25 0.88
CA LEU A 33 16.35 -7.12 1.34
C LEU A 33 15.38 -6.60 0.27
N ASP A 34 15.92 -6.45 -0.93
CA ASP A 34 15.22 -5.98 -2.12
C ASP A 34 14.04 -6.87 -2.54
N ILE A 35 14.17 -8.20 -2.36
CA ILE A 35 13.11 -9.15 -2.73
C ILE A 35 11.91 -8.99 -1.80
N TRP A 36 12.12 -8.91 -0.48
CA TRP A 36 10.99 -8.80 0.42
C TRP A 36 10.38 -7.39 0.42
N GLU A 37 11.17 -6.32 0.22
CA GLU A 37 10.62 -4.97 0.07
C GLU A 37 9.75 -4.82 -1.19
N SER A 38 10.18 -5.40 -2.32
CA SER A 38 9.40 -5.41 -3.57
C SER A 38 8.11 -6.22 -3.40
N LEU A 39 8.18 -7.39 -2.75
CA LEU A 39 6.98 -8.20 -2.48
C LEU A 39 6.03 -7.52 -1.51
N SER A 40 6.55 -6.83 -0.48
CA SER A 40 5.75 -6.04 0.46
C SER A 40 5.04 -4.90 -0.25
N SER A 41 5.73 -4.19 -1.15
CA SER A 41 5.13 -3.12 -1.97
C SER A 41 4.00 -3.65 -2.84
N GLN A 42 4.24 -4.74 -3.58
CA GLN A 42 3.22 -5.36 -4.43
C GLN A 42 2.01 -5.84 -3.64
N TYR A 43 2.25 -6.45 -2.46
CA TYR A 43 1.19 -6.90 -1.58
C TYR A 43 0.39 -5.72 -1.02
N PHE A 44 1.07 -4.69 -0.53
CA PHE A 44 0.44 -3.46 -0.05
C PHE A 44 -0.50 -2.88 -1.10
N VAL A 45 -0.02 -2.64 -2.32
CA VAL A 45 -0.83 -2.13 -3.44
C VAL A 45 -2.01 -3.04 -3.76
N TYR A 46 -1.81 -4.36 -3.75
CA TYR A 46 -2.89 -5.31 -4.01
C TYR A 46 -3.99 -5.29 -2.94
N THR A 47 -3.62 -5.06 -1.68
CA THR A 47 -4.56 -5.07 -0.54
C THR A 47 -5.32 -3.75 -0.34
N ILE A 48 -4.89 -2.64 -0.96
CA ILE A 48 -5.61 -1.36 -0.92
C ILE A 48 -7.01 -1.53 -1.54
N ARG A 49 -8.03 -1.08 -0.82
CA ARG A 49 -9.43 -1.17 -1.27
C ARG A 49 -9.81 -0.10 -2.29
N ASP A 50 -9.24 1.09 -2.19
CA ASP A 50 -9.52 2.20 -3.11
C ASP A 50 -8.85 1.95 -4.46
N GLU A 51 -9.64 1.64 -5.48
CA GLU A 51 -9.16 1.27 -6.81
C GLU A 51 -8.32 2.39 -7.47
N ASN A 52 -8.66 3.66 -7.22
CA ASN A 52 -7.87 4.80 -7.72
C ASN A 52 -6.50 4.86 -7.03
N THR A 53 -6.45 4.74 -5.71
CA THR A 53 -5.20 4.71 -4.94
C THR A 53 -4.34 3.50 -5.33
N GLN A 54 -4.97 2.35 -5.53
CA GLN A 54 -4.32 1.14 -6.02
C GLN A 54 -3.71 1.36 -7.42
N HIS A 55 -4.48 1.92 -8.36
CA HIS A 55 -4.02 2.15 -9.73
C HIS A 55 -2.86 3.14 -9.79
N LEU A 56 -2.96 4.27 -9.06
CA LEU A 56 -1.92 5.30 -9.05
C LEU A 56 -0.63 4.83 -8.37
N THR A 57 -0.76 4.08 -7.28
CA THR A 57 0.41 3.51 -6.60
C THR A 57 1.07 2.41 -7.45
N ARG A 58 0.29 1.67 -8.26
CA ARG A 58 0.81 0.71 -9.25
C ARG A 58 1.50 1.38 -10.44
N MET A 59 0.99 2.52 -10.90
CA MET A 59 1.61 3.30 -11.99
C MET A 59 2.98 3.85 -11.61
N MET A 60 3.24 4.06 -10.32
CA MET A 60 4.52 4.60 -9.83
C MET A 60 5.67 3.58 -9.85
N ASP A 61 5.42 2.33 -10.26
CA ASP A 61 6.36 1.20 -10.17
C ASP A 61 7.11 1.19 -8.84
N ALA A 62 6.35 1.31 -7.75
CA ALA A 62 6.93 1.50 -6.43
C ALA A 62 7.75 0.27 -6.02
N MET A 63 9.06 0.34 -6.25
CA MET A 63 10.02 -0.71 -5.91
C MET A 63 10.13 -0.93 -4.40
N TYR A 64 9.89 0.11 -3.61
CA TYR A 64 9.99 0.09 -2.16
C TYR A 64 8.65 0.39 -1.49
N LEU A 65 8.30 -0.40 -0.48
CA LEU A 65 7.08 -0.26 0.31
C LEU A 65 6.91 1.16 0.88
N LYS A 66 8.00 1.77 1.36
CA LYS A 66 7.99 3.14 1.90
C LYS A 66 7.53 4.17 0.87
N SER A 67 7.98 4.03 -0.38
CA SER A 67 7.57 4.92 -1.47
C SER A 67 6.10 4.74 -1.82
N ALA A 68 5.64 3.48 -1.88
CA ALA A 68 4.22 3.18 -2.10
C ALA A 68 3.34 3.79 -1.00
N LEU A 69 3.71 3.63 0.27
CA LEU A 69 2.98 4.17 1.41
C LEU A 69 2.94 5.69 1.43
N ALA A 70 4.08 6.36 1.24
CA ALA A 70 4.17 7.81 1.25
C ALA A 70 3.24 8.41 0.18
N TYR A 71 3.28 7.85 -1.02
CA TYR A 71 2.44 8.31 -2.12
C TYR A 71 0.94 8.06 -1.85
N SER A 72 0.56 6.87 -1.38
CA SER A 72 -0.84 6.58 -1.07
C SER A 72 -1.40 7.50 0.02
N ILE A 73 -0.61 7.85 1.04
CA ILE A 73 -1.00 8.81 2.09
C ILE A 73 -1.19 10.21 1.51
N GLU A 74 -0.28 10.68 0.66
CA GLU A 74 -0.40 11.99 0.00
C GLU A 74 -1.62 12.05 -0.93
N TYR A 75 -1.91 10.97 -1.66
CA TYR A 75 -3.09 10.89 -2.50
C TYR A 75 -4.39 10.89 -1.69
N GLU A 76 -4.49 10.09 -0.62
CA GLU A 76 -5.66 10.12 0.27
C GLU A 76 -5.85 11.52 0.87
N ALA A 77 -4.77 12.19 1.29
CA ALA A 77 -4.83 13.54 1.84
C ALA A 77 -5.31 14.56 0.79
N THR A 78 -4.76 14.56 -0.42
CA THR A 78 -5.12 15.50 -1.48
C THR A 78 -6.53 15.26 -2.03
N LYS A 79 -7.00 14.00 -2.07
CA LYS A 79 -8.38 13.63 -2.43
C LYS A 79 -9.42 14.18 -1.45
N THR A 80 -9.07 14.37 -0.18
CA THR A 80 -9.99 15.02 0.79
C THR A 80 -10.09 16.53 0.60
N VAL A 81 -9.04 17.16 0.06
CA VAL A 81 -8.98 18.62 -0.19
C VAL A 81 -9.67 19.02 -1.50
N SER A 82 -9.75 18.12 -2.49
CA SER A 82 -10.35 18.42 -3.80
C SER A 82 -11.89 18.28 -3.86
N LYS A 83 -12.57 18.05 -2.73
CA LYS A 83 -14.02 18.24 -2.66
C LYS A 83 -14.33 19.73 -2.65
N THR A 84 -14.48 20.30 -3.85
CA THR A 84 -15.20 21.56 -4.02
C THR A 84 -16.59 21.39 -3.41
N PRO A 85 -17.02 22.23 -2.45
CA PRO A 85 -18.40 22.24 -2.01
C PRO A 85 -19.25 22.64 -3.22
N ASP A 86 -20.11 21.72 -3.67
CA ASP A 86 -21.11 21.99 -4.70
C ASP A 86 -21.90 23.23 -4.27
N THR A 87 -21.87 24.26 -5.13
CA THR A 87 -22.67 25.49 -4.98
C THR A 87 -23.98 25.32 -5.73
#